data_AF-A0A7C6XY80-F1
#
_entry.id   AF-A0A7C6XY80-F1
#
_cell.length_a   1.000
_cell.length_b   1.000
_cell.length_c   1.000
_cell.angle_alpha   90.00
_cell.angle_beta   90.00
_cell.angle_gamma   90.00
#
_symmetry.space_group_name_H-M   'P 1'
#
loop_
_entity.id
_entity.type
_entity.pdbx_description
1 polymer ?
#
loop_
_entity_poly.entity_id
_entity_poly.type
_entity_poly.pdbx_seq_one_letter_code
_entity_poly.pdbx_strand_id
1 'polypeptide(L)'
;MAKTADRMNLTEYYRYLDEKRRELEACYRDVEEVQFQFNDIFKRELALWQEKFAFCYPRVVAGREELPTEFAAALDRVEAEEQERIRNEMADLDKQVRDGRAEMDRLTAEAQEATESLQAMAPRLNAEEQKLQARVVRLQDEYAHAFEEAEALRASPLGRLTNGGKIRRLQKAQRTARKKQEQAMQRLRAIRQEWQKTLNDTGERQSELREKWHQLSVEVARAQGQRDHLEANFDALAGEAAVQRYLEEMKEAPDVPGELGEALEELVRRNYIRWDYEQGLQSVAEALGMLNGINEGLKRFLRSVSTVVQEQRRYNLPVTRVQIPPIVFSVHNIWRELQAQVKDERQMGANPRQFSAIVERTLTKRLPDEAIQDFFEQMGQVLNRATASWKK
;
A
#
# COMPACT_ATOMS: atom_id res chain seq x y z
N MET A 1 -9.50 48.17 -11.28
CA MET A 1 -8.70 49.08 -10.42
C MET A 1 -7.50 48.32 -9.87
N ALA A 2 -6.35 48.40 -10.55
CA ALA A 2 -5.09 47.80 -10.12
C ALA A 2 -4.35 48.78 -9.18
N LYS A 3 -4.73 48.80 -7.90
CA LYS A 3 -4.01 49.57 -6.88
C LYS A 3 -3.35 48.59 -5.90
N THR A 4 -2.00 48.60 -5.88
CA THR A 4 -1.10 48.08 -4.83
C THR A 4 -0.95 46.56 -4.74
N ALA A 5 -0.30 45.92 -5.73
CA ALA A 5 0.12 44.52 -5.63
C ALA A 5 1.47 44.31 -4.91
N ASP A 6 2.19 45.37 -4.52
CA ASP A 6 3.65 45.23 -4.55
C ASP A 6 4.37 44.98 -3.23
N ARG A 7 3.87 45.39 -2.06
CA ARG A 7 4.56 45.12 -0.78
C ARG A 7 3.58 45.12 0.38
N MET A 8 3.57 44.04 1.16
CA MET A 8 2.77 43.89 2.38
C MET A 8 3.65 43.45 3.55
N ASN A 9 3.29 43.81 4.78
CA ASN A 9 3.98 43.28 5.96
C ASN A 9 3.56 41.83 6.26
N LEU A 10 4.27 41.13 7.15
CA LEU A 10 3.96 39.73 7.47
C LEU A 10 2.53 39.51 8.03
N THR A 11 1.99 40.47 8.79
CA THR A 11 0.60 40.36 9.30
C THR A 11 -0.41 40.53 8.16
N GLU A 12 -0.16 41.44 7.22
CA GLU A 12 -0.98 41.60 6.01
C GLU A 12 -0.90 40.38 5.10
N TYR A 13 0.30 39.78 4.94
CA TYR A 13 0.49 38.56 4.18
C TYR A 13 -0.26 37.37 4.77
N TYR A 14 -0.22 37.22 6.10
CA TYR A 14 -1.02 36.23 6.81
C TYR A 14 -2.53 36.41 6.53
N ARG A 15 -3.05 37.64 6.62
CA ARG A 15 -4.46 37.93 6.35
C ARG A 15 -4.84 37.64 4.89
N TYR A 16 -3.98 38.05 3.95
CA TYR A 16 -4.18 37.78 2.52
C TYR A 16 -4.31 36.28 2.26
N LEU A 17 -3.39 35.48 2.78
CA LEU A 17 -3.42 34.02 2.60
C LEU A 17 -4.63 33.38 3.29
N ASP A 18 -5.06 33.88 4.45
CA ASP A 18 -6.26 33.36 5.12
C ASP A 18 -7.53 33.69 4.32
N GLU A 19 -7.62 34.89 3.75
CA GLU A 19 -8.70 35.26 2.82
C GLU A 19 -8.71 34.34 1.60
N LYS A 20 -7.55 34.11 0.96
CA LYS A 20 -7.44 33.22 -0.19
C LYS A 20 -7.75 31.77 0.11
N ARG A 21 -7.40 31.28 1.30
CA ARG A 21 -7.83 29.96 1.76
C ARG A 21 -9.35 29.89 1.93
N ARG A 22 -9.99 30.93 2.47
CA ARG A 22 -11.46 30.96 2.61
C ARG A 22 -12.17 31.00 1.25
N GLU A 23 -11.63 31.73 0.27
CA GLU A 23 -12.12 31.70 -1.12
C GLU A 23 -12.04 30.28 -1.70
N LEU A 24 -10.91 29.59 -1.51
CA LEU A 24 -10.73 28.20 -1.92
C LEU A 24 -11.74 27.26 -1.22
N GLU A 25 -11.96 27.42 0.08
CA GLU A 25 -12.95 26.63 0.83
C GLU A 25 -14.39 26.88 0.38
N ALA A 26 -14.71 28.10 -0.06
CA ALA A 26 -16.01 28.38 -0.66
C ALA A 26 -16.15 27.69 -2.03
N CYS A 27 -15.14 27.80 -2.89
CA CYS A 27 -15.11 27.08 -4.16
C CYS A 27 -15.23 25.56 -3.97
N TYR A 28 -14.57 25.00 -2.96
CA TYR A 28 -14.68 23.58 -2.62
C TYR A 28 -16.12 23.18 -2.31
N ARG A 29 -16.82 23.95 -1.47
CA ARG A 29 -18.23 23.68 -1.12
C ARG A 29 -19.14 23.74 -2.34
N ASP A 30 -18.98 24.73 -3.21
CA ASP A 30 -19.81 24.85 -4.42
C ASP A 30 -19.59 23.64 -5.35
N VAL A 31 -18.36 23.11 -5.45
CA VAL A 31 -18.07 21.89 -6.21
C VAL A 31 -18.63 20.63 -5.52
N GLU A 32 -18.63 20.59 -4.19
CA GLU A 32 -19.23 19.51 -3.40
C GLU A 32 -20.75 19.44 -3.60
N GLU A 33 -21.43 20.58 -3.68
CA GLU A 33 -22.87 20.62 -4.01
C GLU A 33 -23.14 20.11 -5.44
N VAL A 34 -22.28 20.41 -6.41
CA VAL A 34 -22.37 19.79 -7.75
C VAL A 34 -22.21 18.26 -7.67
N GLN A 35 -21.29 17.76 -6.83
CA GLN A 35 -21.14 16.33 -6.58
C GLN A 35 -22.44 15.70 -6.07
N PHE A 36 -23.10 16.37 -5.13
CA PHE A 36 -24.38 15.93 -4.57
C PHE A 36 -25.46 15.84 -5.67
N GLN A 37 -25.57 16.88 -6.52
CA GLN A 37 -26.50 16.87 -7.65
C GLN A 37 -26.19 15.75 -8.65
N PHE A 38 -24.91 15.54 -9.01
CA PHE A 38 -24.52 14.44 -9.90
C PHE A 38 -24.91 13.09 -9.34
N ASN A 39 -24.61 12.81 -8.07
CA ASN A 39 -24.97 11.53 -7.47
C ASN A 39 -26.49 11.29 -7.46
N ASP A 40 -27.28 12.31 -7.12
CA ASP A 40 -28.74 12.19 -7.06
C ASP A 40 -29.37 11.99 -8.44
N ILE A 41 -28.92 12.73 -9.46
CA ILE A 41 -29.43 12.56 -10.83
C ILE A 41 -28.92 11.25 -11.43
N PHE A 42 -27.63 10.94 -11.29
CA PHE A 42 -27.04 9.72 -11.81
C PHE A 42 -27.72 8.48 -11.26
N LYS A 43 -28.06 8.46 -9.96
CA LYS A 43 -28.82 7.34 -9.35
C LYS A 43 -30.18 7.14 -10.02
N ARG A 44 -30.89 8.21 -10.37
CA ARG A 44 -32.18 8.15 -11.05
C ARG A 44 -32.03 7.66 -12.49
N GLU A 45 -31.05 8.21 -13.22
CA GLU A 45 -30.77 7.80 -14.59
C GLU A 45 -30.28 6.35 -14.68
N LEU A 46 -29.48 5.89 -13.72
CA LEU A 46 -29.03 4.51 -13.63
C LEU A 46 -30.20 3.54 -13.41
N ALA A 47 -31.18 3.91 -12.58
CA ALA A 47 -32.37 3.08 -12.39
C ALA A 47 -33.19 2.93 -13.68
N LEU A 48 -33.35 4.03 -14.43
CA LEU A 48 -34.03 4.01 -15.72
C LEU A 48 -33.23 3.25 -16.80
N TRP A 49 -31.90 3.39 -16.78
CA TRP A 49 -31.01 2.59 -17.62
C TRP A 49 -31.15 1.10 -17.32
N GLN A 50 -31.14 0.71 -16.04
CA GLN A 50 -31.32 -0.67 -15.59
C GLN A 50 -32.66 -1.26 -16.04
N GLU A 51 -33.74 -0.49 -16.00
CA GLU A 51 -35.05 -0.92 -16.49
C GLU A 51 -34.99 -1.28 -17.99
N LYS A 52 -34.38 -0.42 -18.81
CA LYS A 52 -34.25 -0.66 -20.26
C LYS A 52 -33.27 -1.78 -20.56
N PHE A 53 -32.15 -1.84 -19.86
CA PHE A 53 -31.19 -2.92 -19.98
C PHE A 53 -31.83 -4.27 -19.65
N ALA A 54 -32.56 -4.37 -18.54
CA ALA A 54 -33.27 -5.59 -18.13
C ALA A 54 -34.39 -6.00 -19.09
N PHE A 55 -34.94 -5.06 -19.87
CA PHE A 55 -35.87 -5.36 -20.95
C PHE A 55 -35.16 -5.93 -22.19
N CYS A 56 -34.07 -5.29 -22.62
CA CYS A 56 -33.35 -5.63 -23.84
C CYS A 56 -32.53 -6.92 -23.70
N TYR A 57 -31.76 -7.06 -22.62
CA TYR A 57 -30.80 -8.15 -22.41
C TYR A 57 -31.41 -9.55 -22.63
N PRO A 58 -32.47 -9.97 -21.91
CA PRO A 58 -33.01 -11.33 -22.08
C PRO A 58 -33.60 -11.55 -23.47
N ARG A 59 -34.08 -10.50 -24.16
CA ARG A 59 -34.63 -10.61 -25.53
C ARG A 59 -33.53 -10.78 -26.56
N VAL A 60 -32.40 -10.10 -26.40
CA VAL A 60 -31.24 -10.27 -27.28
C VAL A 60 -30.62 -11.65 -27.08
N VAL A 61 -30.51 -12.12 -25.84
CA VAL A 61 -30.02 -13.48 -25.54
C VAL A 61 -30.93 -14.56 -26.13
N ALA A 62 -32.25 -14.48 -25.89
CA ALA A 62 -33.19 -15.50 -26.35
C ALA A 62 -33.47 -15.44 -27.86
N GLY A 63 -33.46 -14.24 -28.44
CA GLY A 63 -33.77 -14.00 -29.85
C GLY A 63 -32.55 -13.98 -30.78
N ARG A 64 -31.39 -14.48 -30.33
CA ARG A 64 -30.10 -14.30 -31.04
C ARG A 64 -30.12 -14.79 -32.49
N GLU A 65 -30.81 -15.89 -32.78
CA GLU A 65 -30.94 -16.45 -34.13
C GLU A 65 -31.86 -15.63 -35.05
N GLU A 66 -32.75 -14.81 -34.47
CA GLU A 66 -33.74 -14.00 -35.18
C GLU A 66 -33.29 -12.54 -35.36
N LEU A 67 -32.10 -12.19 -34.86
CA LEU A 67 -31.56 -10.84 -34.98
C LEU A 67 -31.20 -10.50 -36.43
N PRO A 68 -31.33 -9.22 -36.83
CA PRO A 68 -30.80 -8.75 -38.11
C PRO A 68 -29.32 -9.08 -38.27
N THR A 69 -28.90 -9.42 -39.49
CA THR A 69 -27.55 -9.92 -39.78
C THR A 69 -26.43 -8.99 -39.31
N GLU A 70 -26.60 -7.66 -39.47
CA GLU A 70 -25.59 -6.70 -39.01
C GLU A 70 -25.48 -6.65 -37.48
N PHE A 71 -26.60 -6.80 -36.77
CA PHE A 71 -26.61 -6.83 -35.31
C PHE A 71 -25.99 -8.13 -34.79
N ALA A 72 -26.36 -9.28 -35.36
CA ALA A 72 -25.76 -10.56 -35.03
C ALA A 72 -24.23 -10.53 -35.25
N ALA A 73 -23.77 -10.03 -36.41
CA ALA A 73 -22.35 -9.90 -36.71
C ALA A 73 -21.61 -8.94 -35.75
N ALA A 74 -22.27 -7.91 -35.25
CA ALA A 74 -21.70 -7.03 -34.24
C ALA A 74 -21.52 -7.73 -32.90
N LEU A 75 -22.50 -8.51 -32.45
CA LEU A 75 -22.41 -9.33 -31.25
C LEU A 75 -21.33 -10.41 -31.38
N ASP A 76 -21.22 -11.07 -32.53
CA ASP A 76 -20.23 -12.12 -32.76
C ASP A 76 -18.79 -11.58 -32.71
N ARG A 77 -18.56 -10.35 -33.20
CA ARG A 77 -17.26 -9.67 -33.04
C ARG A 77 -16.93 -9.41 -31.57
N VAL A 78 -17.90 -8.89 -30.83
CA VAL A 78 -17.74 -8.62 -29.40
C VAL A 78 -17.50 -9.91 -28.62
N GLU A 79 -18.18 -11.00 -28.97
CA GLU A 79 -17.99 -12.31 -28.38
C GLU A 79 -16.61 -12.88 -28.69
N ALA A 80 -16.10 -12.75 -29.91
CA ALA A 80 -14.76 -13.19 -30.23
C ALA A 80 -13.69 -12.48 -29.37
N GLU A 81 -13.88 -11.18 -29.09
CA GLU A 81 -13.03 -10.41 -28.19
C GLU A 81 -13.16 -10.89 -26.73
N GLU A 82 -14.36 -11.18 -26.25
CA GLU A 82 -14.57 -11.74 -24.90
C GLU A 82 -13.98 -13.15 -24.75
N GLN A 83 -14.11 -13.99 -25.78
CA GLN A 83 -13.45 -15.28 -25.84
C GLN A 83 -11.93 -15.15 -25.74
N GLU A 84 -11.34 -14.19 -26.46
CA GLU A 84 -9.90 -13.91 -26.35
C GLU A 84 -9.51 -13.41 -24.96
N ARG A 85 -10.31 -12.52 -24.35
CA ARG A 85 -10.10 -12.06 -22.98
C ARG A 85 -10.10 -13.22 -21.97
N ILE A 86 -11.11 -14.10 -22.03
CA ILE A 86 -11.21 -15.26 -21.15
C ILE A 86 -10.06 -16.24 -21.38
N ARG A 87 -9.63 -16.47 -22.64
CA ARG A 87 -8.46 -17.32 -22.93
C ARG A 87 -7.18 -16.76 -22.32
N ASN A 88 -6.98 -15.44 -22.41
CA ASN A 88 -5.83 -14.78 -21.79
C ASN A 88 -5.88 -14.90 -20.26
N GLU A 89 -7.05 -14.70 -19.65
CA GLU A 89 -7.26 -14.88 -18.20
C GLU A 89 -6.96 -16.32 -17.76
N MET A 90 -7.43 -17.32 -18.51
CA MET A 90 -7.11 -18.73 -18.25
C MET A 90 -5.60 -19.01 -18.36
N ALA A 91 -4.91 -18.44 -19.35
CA ALA A 91 -3.47 -18.60 -19.52
C ALA A 91 -2.68 -17.98 -18.36
N ASP A 92 -3.10 -16.82 -17.87
CA ASP A 92 -2.51 -16.18 -16.70
C ASP A 92 -2.75 -17.00 -15.42
N LEU A 93 -3.96 -17.54 -15.23
CA LEU A 93 -4.27 -18.43 -14.11
C LEU A 93 -3.47 -19.74 -14.17
N ASP A 94 -3.32 -20.35 -15.35
CA ASP A 94 -2.50 -21.55 -15.55
C ASP A 94 -1.03 -21.28 -15.19
N LYS A 95 -0.52 -20.11 -15.57
CA LYS A 95 0.82 -19.66 -15.18
C LYS A 95 0.93 -19.48 -13.67
N GLN A 96 -0.04 -18.82 -13.02
CA GLN A 96 -0.06 -18.65 -11.56
C GLN A 96 -0.09 -20.00 -10.82
N VAL A 97 -0.91 -20.94 -11.27
CA VAL A 97 -0.98 -22.29 -10.70
C VAL A 97 0.35 -23.02 -10.85
N ARG A 98 0.94 -23.00 -12.04
CA ARG A 98 2.21 -23.68 -12.31
C ARG A 98 3.35 -23.08 -11.48
N ASP A 99 3.49 -21.77 -11.50
CA ASP A 99 4.57 -21.06 -10.83
C ASP A 99 4.39 -21.19 -9.29
N GLY A 100 3.16 -21.12 -8.79
CA GLY A 100 2.83 -21.36 -7.38
C GLY A 100 3.14 -22.78 -6.92
N ARG A 101 2.80 -23.81 -7.71
CA ARG A 101 3.17 -25.21 -7.39
C ARG A 101 4.69 -25.39 -7.35
N ALA A 102 5.42 -24.83 -8.31
CA ALA A 102 6.88 -24.91 -8.32
C ALA A 102 7.51 -24.25 -7.09
N GLU A 103 6.95 -23.14 -6.62
CA GLU A 103 7.43 -22.48 -5.40
C GLU A 103 7.05 -23.24 -4.13
N MET A 104 5.86 -23.85 -4.07
CA MET A 104 5.47 -24.77 -2.98
C MET A 104 6.43 -25.96 -2.86
N ASP A 105 6.85 -26.54 -4.00
CA ASP A 105 7.83 -27.62 -4.03
C ASP A 105 9.20 -27.16 -3.51
N ARG A 106 9.64 -25.94 -3.87
CA ARG A 106 10.87 -25.34 -3.34
C ARG A 106 10.80 -25.11 -1.83
N LEU A 107 9.72 -24.55 -1.31
CA LEU A 107 9.53 -24.35 0.13
C LEU A 107 9.56 -25.68 0.89
N THR A 108 9.02 -26.74 0.28
CA THR A 108 9.05 -28.11 0.85
C THR A 108 10.47 -28.65 0.89
N ALA A 109 11.23 -28.50 -0.20
CA ALA A 109 12.63 -28.90 -0.27
C ALA A 109 13.50 -28.13 0.75
N GLU A 110 13.30 -26.82 0.89
CA GLU A 110 14.01 -26.01 1.88
C GLU A 110 13.69 -26.45 3.32
N ALA A 111 12.42 -26.77 3.61
CA ALA A 111 12.03 -27.28 4.92
C ALA A 111 12.66 -28.65 5.22
N GLN A 112 12.80 -29.52 4.21
CA GLN A 112 13.48 -30.81 4.33
C GLN A 112 14.98 -30.61 4.60
N GLU A 113 15.66 -29.76 3.83
CA GLU A 113 17.09 -29.46 4.01
C GLU A 113 17.38 -28.92 5.41
N ALA A 114 16.56 -27.99 5.91
CA ALA A 114 16.70 -27.47 7.27
C ALA A 114 16.58 -28.58 8.34
N THR A 115 15.69 -29.56 8.11
CA THR A 115 15.50 -30.71 9.01
C THR A 115 16.70 -31.67 8.95
N GLU A 116 17.17 -31.98 7.75
CA GLU A 116 18.31 -32.86 7.53
C GLU A 116 19.60 -32.31 8.13
N SER A 117 19.84 -31.00 7.98
CA SER A 117 20.97 -30.31 8.62
C SER A 117 20.94 -30.46 10.14
N LEU A 118 19.76 -30.31 10.75
CA LEU A 118 19.54 -30.49 12.19
C LEU A 118 19.84 -31.94 12.62
N GLN A 119 19.36 -32.92 11.86
CA GLN A 119 19.62 -34.34 12.11
C GLN A 119 21.10 -34.72 11.96
N ALA A 120 21.81 -34.12 11.00
CA ALA A 120 23.23 -34.37 10.77
C ALA A 120 24.11 -33.79 11.91
N MET A 121 23.71 -32.68 12.52
CA MET A 121 24.43 -32.07 13.65
C MET A 121 24.27 -32.84 14.96
N ALA A 122 23.11 -33.46 15.19
CA ALA A 122 22.75 -34.05 16.49
C ALA A 122 23.76 -35.11 17.00
N PRO A 123 24.23 -36.09 16.18
CA PRO A 123 25.19 -37.09 16.64
C PRO A 123 26.54 -36.51 17.06
N ARG A 124 27.01 -35.48 16.34
CA ARG A 124 28.30 -34.83 16.62
C ARG A 124 28.25 -34.10 17.96
N LEU A 125 27.22 -33.28 18.17
CA LEU A 125 27.06 -32.51 19.41
C LEU A 125 26.86 -33.44 20.61
N ASN A 126 26.09 -34.52 20.45
CA ASN A 126 25.91 -35.53 21.50
C ASN A 126 27.24 -36.22 21.85
N ALA A 127 28.05 -36.60 20.87
CA ALA A 127 29.36 -37.19 21.11
C ALA A 127 30.33 -36.22 21.82
N GLU A 128 30.31 -34.93 21.46
CA GLU A 128 31.11 -33.90 22.14
C GLU A 128 30.63 -33.65 23.58
N GLU A 129 29.31 -33.62 23.81
CA GLU A 129 28.72 -33.51 25.14
C GLU A 129 29.12 -34.68 26.04
N GLN A 130 28.97 -35.94 25.57
CA GLN A 130 29.35 -37.13 26.31
C GLN A 130 30.84 -37.11 26.70
N LYS A 131 31.72 -36.70 25.78
CA LYS A 131 33.15 -36.55 26.06
C LYS A 131 33.42 -35.52 27.16
N LEU A 132 32.71 -34.38 27.14
CA LEU A 132 32.86 -33.35 28.17
C LEU A 132 32.30 -33.79 29.52
N GLN A 133 31.16 -34.48 29.55
CA GLN A 133 30.59 -35.06 30.77
C GLN A 133 31.55 -36.06 31.41
N ALA A 134 32.08 -37.01 30.64
CA ALA A 134 33.08 -37.96 31.12
C ALA A 134 34.35 -37.27 31.63
N ARG A 135 34.77 -36.18 30.98
CA ARG A 135 35.91 -35.37 31.43
C ARG A 135 35.62 -34.64 32.74
N VAL A 136 34.41 -34.13 32.94
CA VAL A 136 34.01 -33.48 34.20
C VAL A 136 34.07 -34.48 35.35
N VAL A 137 33.51 -35.68 35.17
CA VAL A 137 33.55 -36.75 36.19
C VAL A 137 34.99 -37.13 36.53
N ARG A 138 35.83 -37.40 35.52
CA ARG A 138 37.25 -37.71 35.74
C ARG A 138 37.98 -36.62 36.53
N LEU A 139 37.73 -35.35 36.21
CA LEU A 139 38.36 -34.22 36.90
C LEU A 139 37.85 -34.06 38.34
N GLN A 140 36.61 -34.46 38.63
CA GLN A 140 36.08 -34.55 40.00
C GLN A 140 36.81 -35.64 40.78
N ASP A 141 37.00 -36.82 40.18
CA ASP A 141 37.72 -37.93 40.81
C ASP A 141 39.19 -37.55 41.07
N GLU A 142 39.88 -36.94 40.08
CA GLU A 142 41.25 -36.43 40.23
C GLU A 142 41.36 -35.39 41.36
N TYR A 143 40.36 -34.53 41.51
CA TYR A 143 40.30 -33.54 42.59
C TYR A 143 40.11 -34.22 43.95
N ALA A 144 39.15 -35.15 44.06
CA ALA A 144 38.84 -35.87 45.29
C ALA A 144 40.03 -36.71 45.78
N HIS A 145 40.65 -37.48 44.88
CA HIS A 145 41.84 -38.27 45.20
C HIS A 145 43.01 -37.39 45.67
N ALA A 146 43.30 -36.29 44.95
CA ALA A 146 44.36 -35.37 45.35
C ALA A 146 44.05 -34.63 46.67
N PHE A 147 42.78 -34.51 47.06
CA PHE A 147 42.35 -33.98 48.34
C PHE A 147 42.54 -34.99 49.47
N GLU A 148 42.07 -36.22 49.29
CA GLU A 148 42.21 -37.32 50.25
C GLU A 148 43.69 -37.63 50.54
N GLU A 149 44.54 -37.71 49.51
CA GLU A 149 45.98 -37.90 49.69
C GLU A 149 46.64 -36.75 50.47
N ALA A 150 46.20 -35.51 50.21
CA ALA A 150 46.74 -34.35 50.90
C ALA A 150 46.32 -34.32 52.39
N GLU A 151 45.11 -34.74 52.71
CA GLU A 151 44.61 -34.89 54.08
C GLU A 151 45.31 -36.04 54.82
N ALA A 152 45.47 -37.20 54.17
CA ALA A 152 46.20 -38.33 54.75
C ALA A 152 47.66 -37.95 55.11
N LEU A 153 48.35 -37.21 54.23
CA LEU A 153 49.71 -36.71 54.49
C LEU A 153 49.79 -35.67 55.62
N ARG A 154 48.66 -35.03 55.98
CA ARG A 154 48.55 -34.05 57.07
C ARG A 154 48.14 -34.65 58.40
N ALA A 155 47.61 -35.87 58.43
CA ALA A 155 47.11 -36.53 59.63
C ALA A 155 48.19 -36.85 60.68
N SER A 156 49.48 -36.86 60.29
CA SER A 156 50.60 -37.11 61.21
C SER A 156 51.08 -35.81 61.92
N PRO A 157 51.51 -35.84 63.20
CA PRO A 157 51.90 -34.65 63.99
C PRO A 157 53.02 -33.79 63.39
N LEU A 158 53.88 -34.37 62.54
CA LEU A 158 54.94 -33.68 61.80
C LEU A 158 54.70 -33.68 60.27
N GLY A 159 53.54 -34.17 59.80
CA GLY A 159 53.26 -34.43 58.39
C GLY A 159 53.33 -33.20 57.49
N ARG A 160 52.99 -32.01 58.01
CA ARG A 160 53.16 -30.74 57.29
C ARG A 160 54.62 -30.34 57.09
N LEU A 161 55.52 -30.72 58.00
CA LEU A 161 56.94 -30.39 57.98
C LEU A 161 57.73 -31.37 57.09
N THR A 162 57.41 -32.66 57.11
CA THR A 162 58.12 -33.70 56.32
C THR A 162 57.59 -33.86 54.90
N ASN A 163 56.30 -33.62 54.66
CA ASN A 163 55.65 -33.82 53.35
C ASN A 163 55.23 -32.52 52.63
N GLY A 164 55.69 -31.35 53.09
CA GLY A 164 55.23 -30.03 52.59
C GLY A 164 55.36 -29.84 51.07
N GLY A 165 56.42 -30.36 50.44
CA GLY A 165 56.59 -30.34 48.98
C GLY A 165 55.56 -31.17 48.22
N LYS A 166 55.20 -32.36 48.74
CA LYS A 166 54.17 -33.24 48.16
C LYS A 166 52.77 -32.62 48.32
N ILE A 167 52.48 -32.06 49.49
CA ILE A 167 51.21 -31.35 49.75
C ILE A 167 51.04 -30.17 48.79
N ARG A 168 52.10 -29.38 48.53
CA ARG A 168 52.04 -28.28 47.54
C ARG A 168 51.78 -28.78 46.10
N ARG A 169 52.35 -29.92 45.71
CA ARG A 169 52.09 -30.55 44.40
C ARG A 169 50.63 -31.01 44.30
N LEU A 170 50.10 -31.66 45.33
CA LEU A 170 48.68 -32.09 45.38
C LEU A 170 47.72 -30.89 45.36
N GLN A 171 48.03 -29.81 46.08
CA GLN A 171 47.26 -28.56 46.00
C GLN A 171 47.29 -27.94 44.59
N LYS A 172 48.44 -28.00 43.89
CA LYS A 172 48.54 -27.54 42.49
C LYS A 172 47.71 -28.44 41.56
N ALA A 173 47.70 -29.75 41.80
CA ALA A 173 46.86 -30.69 41.06
C ALA A 173 45.37 -30.39 41.28
N GLN A 174 44.91 -30.20 42.52
CA GLN A 174 43.55 -29.79 42.85
C GLN A 174 43.13 -28.49 42.13
N ARG A 175 43.96 -27.44 42.19
CA ARG A 175 43.70 -26.16 41.48
C ARG A 175 43.61 -26.36 39.97
N THR A 176 44.46 -27.22 39.41
CA THR A 176 44.48 -27.50 37.96
C THR A 176 43.25 -28.31 37.55
N ALA A 177 42.88 -29.34 38.31
CA ALA A 177 41.69 -30.16 38.08
C ALA A 177 40.43 -29.29 38.11
N ARG A 178 40.29 -28.45 39.15
CA ARG A 178 39.18 -27.48 39.27
C ARG A 178 39.12 -26.51 38.08
N LYS A 179 40.25 -25.91 37.68
CA LYS A 179 40.28 -25.00 36.51
C LYS A 179 39.87 -25.71 35.22
N LYS A 180 40.35 -26.93 34.99
CA LYS A 180 39.97 -27.75 33.82
C LYS A 180 38.48 -28.14 33.88
N GLN A 181 37.95 -28.39 35.07
CA GLN A 181 36.54 -28.74 35.28
C GLN A 181 35.64 -27.56 34.96
N GLU A 182 35.97 -26.37 35.46
CA GLU A 182 35.26 -25.12 35.14
C GLU A 182 35.24 -24.87 33.63
N GLN A 183 36.37 -25.06 32.94
CA GLN A 183 36.45 -24.96 31.48
C GLN A 183 35.58 -26.01 30.76
N ALA A 184 35.56 -27.26 31.23
CA ALA A 184 34.74 -28.31 30.65
C ALA A 184 33.24 -28.02 30.83
N MET A 185 32.84 -27.52 32.00
CA MET A 185 31.47 -27.10 32.29
C MET A 185 31.03 -25.89 31.45
N GLN A 186 31.92 -24.91 31.22
CA GLN A 186 31.64 -23.79 30.33
C GLN A 186 31.41 -24.25 28.88
N ARG A 187 32.25 -25.16 28.38
CA ARG A 187 32.07 -25.75 27.03
C ARG A 187 30.77 -26.54 26.91
N LEU A 188 30.42 -27.31 27.95
CA LEU A 188 29.17 -28.07 27.98
C LEU A 188 27.94 -27.13 27.95
N ARG A 189 27.98 -26.01 28.69
CA ARG A 189 26.94 -24.97 28.59
C ARG A 189 26.88 -24.35 27.19
N ALA A 190 28.03 -24.05 26.59
CA ALA A 190 28.09 -23.48 25.25
C ALA A 190 27.47 -24.42 24.20
N ILE A 191 27.82 -25.71 24.21
CA ILE A 191 27.24 -26.72 23.30
C ILE A 191 25.72 -26.80 23.46
N ARG A 192 25.23 -26.83 24.70
CA ARG A 192 23.77 -26.87 24.97
C ARG A 192 23.06 -25.59 24.50
N GLN A 193 23.67 -24.43 24.70
CA GLN A 193 23.12 -23.16 24.24
C GLN A 193 23.12 -23.06 22.71
N GLU A 194 24.20 -23.50 22.06
CA GLU A 194 24.29 -23.58 20.60
C GLU A 194 23.22 -24.50 20.04
N TRP A 195 23.08 -25.71 20.59
CA TRP A 195 22.03 -26.64 20.19
C TRP A 195 20.62 -26.09 20.38
N GLN A 196 20.33 -25.49 21.55
CA GLN A 196 19.03 -24.87 21.80
C GLN A 196 18.75 -23.74 20.82
N LYS A 197 19.77 -22.94 20.50
CA LYS A 197 19.65 -21.86 19.52
C LYS A 197 19.35 -22.43 18.12
N THR A 198 20.12 -23.40 17.64
CA THR A 198 19.88 -24.04 16.34
C THR A 198 18.47 -24.66 16.28
N LEU A 199 18.04 -25.35 17.34
CA LEU A 199 16.68 -25.91 17.41
C LEU A 199 15.60 -24.83 17.29
N ASN A 200 15.74 -23.72 18.01
CA ASN A 200 14.80 -22.61 17.95
C ASN A 200 14.80 -21.95 16.57
N ASP A 201 15.98 -21.60 16.05
CA ASP A 201 16.16 -20.94 14.75
C ASP A 201 15.58 -21.81 13.62
N THR A 202 15.82 -23.13 13.62
CA THR A 202 15.24 -24.05 12.63
C THR A 202 13.73 -24.22 12.85
N GLY A 203 13.24 -24.26 14.09
CA GLY A 203 11.82 -24.32 14.39
C GLY A 203 11.05 -23.10 13.88
N GLU A 204 11.59 -21.90 14.09
CA GLU A 204 11.07 -20.65 13.54
C GLU A 204 11.09 -20.68 12.01
N ARG A 205 12.22 -21.04 11.40
CA ARG A 205 12.33 -21.15 9.93
C ARG A 205 11.31 -22.11 9.34
N GLN A 206 11.14 -23.29 9.93
CA GLN A 206 10.13 -24.25 9.49
C GLN A 206 8.70 -23.72 9.65
N SER A 207 8.42 -22.97 10.71
CA SER A 207 7.11 -22.36 10.91
C SER A 207 6.81 -21.33 9.82
N GLU A 208 7.78 -20.47 9.50
CA GLU A 208 7.67 -19.50 8.41
C GLU A 208 7.46 -20.16 7.05
N LEU A 209 8.24 -21.21 6.75
CA LEU A 209 8.13 -21.96 5.49
C LEU A 209 6.76 -22.63 5.37
N ARG A 210 6.25 -23.23 6.45
CA ARG A 210 4.90 -23.83 6.47
C ARG A 210 3.81 -22.79 6.28
N GLU A 211 3.91 -21.64 6.92
CA GLU A 211 2.92 -20.56 6.77
C GLU A 211 2.89 -20.05 5.33
N LYS A 212 4.06 -19.78 4.74
CA LYS A 212 4.17 -19.38 3.32
C LYS A 212 3.59 -20.43 2.38
N TRP A 213 3.93 -21.70 2.62
CA TRP A 213 3.40 -22.80 1.84
C TRP A 213 1.88 -22.88 1.93
N HIS A 214 1.31 -22.69 3.13
CA HIS A 214 -0.13 -22.73 3.33
C HIS A 214 -0.84 -21.58 2.60
N GLN A 215 -0.36 -20.35 2.74
CA GLN A 215 -0.89 -19.19 2.03
C GLN A 215 -0.87 -19.42 0.51
N LEU A 216 0.28 -19.84 -0.02
CA LEU A 216 0.44 -20.11 -1.44
C LEU A 216 -0.45 -21.26 -1.93
N SER A 217 -0.66 -22.30 -1.10
CA SER A 217 -1.55 -23.41 -1.43
C SER A 217 -3.01 -22.96 -1.60
N VAL A 218 -3.46 -22.02 -0.77
CA VAL A 218 -4.81 -21.45 -0.86
C VAL A 218 -4.95 -20.60 -2.12
N GLU A 219 -3.94 -19.80 -2.46
CA GLU A 219 -3.91 -19.00 -3.68
C GLU A 219 -3.93 -19.88 -4.93
N VAL A 220 -3.09 -20.91 -4.99
CA VAL A 220 -3.06 -21.89 -6.09
C VAL A 220 -4.40 -22.62 -6.23
N ALA A 221 -5.02 -23.03 -5.12
CA ALA A 221 -6.33 -23.69 -5.16
C ALA A 221 -7.43 -22.75 -5.67
N ARG A 222 -7.40 -21.48 -5.27
CA ARG A 222 -8.34 -20.46 -5.77
C ARG A 222 -8.14 -20.21 -7.26
N ALA A 223 -6.90 -20.03 -7.71
CA ALA A 223 -6.57 -19.80 -9.11
C ALA A 223 -6.99 -20.98 -9.99
N GLN A 224 -6.72 -22.21 -9.54
CA GLN A 224 -7.17 -23.43 -10.21
C GLN A 224 -8.71 -23.48 -10.28
N GLY A 225 -9.41 -23.23 -9.17
CA GLY A 225 -10.87 -23.25 -9.15
C GLY A 225 -11.49 -22.20 -10.09
N GLN A 226 -10.91 -21.00 -10.16
CA GLN A 226 -11.33 -19.97 -11.12
C GLN A 226 -11.09 -20.41 -12.56
N ARG A 227 -9.92 -20.96 -12.87
CA ARG A 227 -9.58 -21.45 -14.21
C ARG A 227 -10.53 -22.57 -14.65
N ASP A 228 -10.83 -23.51 -13.77
CA ASP A 228 -11.73 -24.62 -14.06
C ASP A 228 -13.17 -24.13 -14.27
N HIS A 229 -13.61 -23.12 -13.51
CA HIS A 229 -14.89 -22.48 -13.73
C HIS A 229 -14.97 -21.79 -15.10
N LEU A 230 -13.93 -21.04 -15.49
CA LEU A 230 -13.85 -20.38 -16.80
C LEU A 230 -13.85 -21.41 -17.93
N GLU A 231 -13.09 -22.50 -17.81
CA GLU A 231 -13.05 -23.56 -18.82
C GLU A 231 -14.41 -24.24 -18.98
N ALA A 232 -15.05 -24.61 -17.85
CA ALA A 232 -16.32 -25.32 -17.88
C ALA A 232 -17.50 -24.49 -18.42
N ASN A 233 -17.41 -23.15 -18.34
CA ASN A 233 -18.49 -22.25 -18.73
C ASN A 233 -18.07 -21.29 -19.86
N PHE A 234 -17.00 -21.59 -20.57
CA PHE A 234 -16.33 -20.69 -21.50
C PHE A 234 -17.28 -20.02 -22.50
N ASP A 235 -18.01 -20.82 -23.29
CA ASP A 235 -18.91 -20.30 -24.33
C ASP A 235 -20.08 -19.51 -23.74
N ALA A 236 -20.66 -19.98 -22.63
CA ALA A 236 -21.77 -19.30 -21.97
C ALA A 236 -21.34 -17.94 -21.40
N LEU A 237 -20.21 -17.91 -20.67
CA LEU A 237 -19.66 -16.68 -20.12
C LEU A 237 -19.27 -15.68 -21.21
N ALA A 238 -18.66 -16.16 -22.30
CA ALA A 238 -18.31 -15.30 -23.44
C ALA A 238 -19.57 -14.71 -24.10
N GLY A 239 -20.60 -15.52 -24.35
CA GLY A 239 -21.85 -15.06 -24.96
C GLY A 239 -22.62 -14.07 -24.08
N GLU A 240 -22.75 -14.35 -22.78
CA GLU A 240 -23.39 -13.45 -21.82
C GLU A 240 -22.63 -12.13 -21.67
N ALA A 241 -21.31 -12.20 -21.49
CA ALA A 241 -20.45 -11.02 -21.41
C ALA A 241 -20.50 -10.19 -22.70
N ALA A 242 -20.59 -10.84 -23.86
CA ALA A 242 -20.68 -10.15 -25.14
C ALA A 242 -21.97 -9.35 -25.28
N VAL A 243 -23.12 -9.95 -24.97
CA VAL A 243 -24.40 -9.24 -25.02
C VAL A 243 -24.41 -8.11 -24.00
N GLN A 244 -23.92 -8.36 -22.78
CA GLN A 244 -23.83 -7.33 -21.74
C GLN A 244 -22.97 -6.16 -22.20
N ARG A 245 -21.72 -6.42 -22.61
CA ARG A 245 -20.77 -5.39 -23.04
C ARG A 245 -21.30 -4.62 -24.25
N TYR A 246 -21.83 -5.32 -25.25
CA TYR A 246 -22.40 -4.66 -26.41
C TYR A 246 -23.51 -3.68 -26.02
N LEU A 247 -24.48 -4.12 -25.21
CA LEU A 247 -25.60 -3.29 -24.79
C LEU A 247 -25.16 -2.11 -23.90
N GLU A 248 -24.17 -2.31 -23.04
CA GLU A 248 -23.58 -1.27 -22.20
C GLU A 248 -22.77 -0.24 -22.99
N GLU A 249 -22.12 -0.65 -24.08
CA GLU A 249 -21.19 0.19 -24.86
C GLU A 249 -21.79 0.73 -26.17
N MET A 250 -23.01 0.31 -26.50
CA MET A 250 -23.68 0.65 -27.75
C MET A 250 -23.84 2.17 -27.93
N LYS A 251 -23.31 2.67 -29.05
CA LYS A 251 -23.34 4.10 -29.45
C LYS A 251 -24.41 4.44 -30.48
N GLU A 252 -24.85 3.44 -31.23
CA GLU A 252 -25.86 3.53 -32.28
C GLU A 252 -26.75 2.29 -32.17
N ALA A 253 -28.07 2.50 -32.29
CA ALA A 253 -29.01 1.39 -32.16
C ALA A 253 -29.02 0.58 -33.47
N PRO A 254 -29.00 -0.77 -33.38
CA PRO A 254 -29.16 -1.59 -34.57
C PRO A 254 -30.58 -1.44 -35.13
N ASP A 255 -30.72 -1.58 -36.45
CA ASP A 255 -32.00 -1.53 -37.15
C ASP A 255 -32.82 -2.80 -36.87
N VAL A 256 -33.51 -2.80 -35.73
CA VAL A 256 -34.38 -3.89 -35.27
C VAL A 256 -35.83 -3.40 -35.28
N PRO A 257 -36.76 -4.05 -35.99
CA PRO A 257 -38.14 -3.61 -35.99
C PRO A 257 -38.85 -3.89 -34.66
N GLY A 258 -39.84 -3.05 -34.34
CA GLY A 258 -40.76 -3.26 -33.21
C GLY A 258 -40.22 -2.80 -31.85
N GLU A 259 -40.84 -3.30 -30.78
CA GLU A 259 -40.59 -2.84 -29.40
C GLU A 259 -39.12 -3.00 -28.96
N LEU A 260 -38.42 -4.01 -29.48
CA LEU A 260 -37.00 -4.22 -29.16
C LEU A 260 -36.13 -3.10 -29.74
N GLY A 261 -36.38 -2.67 -30.98
CA GLY A 261 -35.65 -1.56 -31.60
C GLY A 261 -35.85 -0.25 -30.85
N GLU A 262 -37.10 0.09 -30.53
CA GLU A 262 -37.42 1.30 -29.75
C GLU A 262 -36.74 1.29 -28.37
N ALA A 263 -36.69 0.12 -27.71
CA ALA A 263 -36.01 -0.02 -26.44
C ALA A 263 -34.48 0.08 -26.56
N LEU A 264 -33.88 -0.44 -27.65
CA LEU A 264 -32.45 -0.32 -27.93
C LEU A 264 -32.06 1.13 -28.24
N GLU A 265 -32.87 1.88 -28.98
CA GLU A 265 -32.67 3.32 -29.20
C GLU A 265 -32.69 4.11 -27.89
N GLU A 266 -33.64 3.82 -27.01
CA GLU A 266 -33.68 4.45 -25.69
C GLU A 266 -32.48 4.05 -24.83
N LEU A 267 -32.04 2.80 -24.91
CA LEU A 267 -30.84 2.33 -24.20
C LEU A 267 -29.59 3.08 -24.67
N VAL A 268 -29.42 3.31 -25.97
CA VAL A 268 -28.32 4.15 -26.51
C VAL A 268 -28.36 5.55 -25.93
N ARG A 269 -29.53 6.21 -25.94
CA ARG A 269 -29.68 7.54 -25.34
C ARG A 269 -29.24 7.56 -23.88
N ARG A 270 -29.62 6.52 -23.12
CA ARG A 270 -29.25 6.37 -21.70
C ARG A 270 -27.79 6.03 -21.49
N ASN A 271 -27.16 5.28 -22.39
CA ASN A 271 -25.71 5.05 -22.34
C ASN A 271 -24.95 6.37 -22.40
N TYR A 272 -25.32 7.28 -23.31
CA TYR A 272 -24.69 8.62 -23.37
C TYR A 272 -24.89 9.42 -22.09
N ILE A 273 -26.11 9.42 -21.53
CA ILE A 273 -26.38 10.11 -20.26
C ILE A 273 -25.50 9.51 -19.15
N ARG A 274 -25.44 8.17 -19.05
CA ARG A 274 -24.63 7.45 -18.05
C ARG A 274 -23.15 7.85 -18.16
N TRP A 275 -22.56 7.77 -19.35
CA TRP A 275 -21.15 8.12 -19.58
C TRP A 275 -20.86 9.58 -19.24
N ASP A 276 -21.77 10.49 -19.57
CA ASP A 276 -21.60 11.91 -19.27
C ASP A 276 -21.53 12.14 -17.76
N TYR A 277 -22.42 11.51 -16.98
CA TYR A 277 -22.40 11.60 -15.53
C TYR A 277 -21.21 10.87 -14.89
N GLU A 278 -20.78 9.73 -15.42
CA GLU A 278 -19.57 9.03 -14.96
C GLU A 278 -18.33 9.94 -15.13
N GLN A 279 -18.17 10.54 -16.32
CA GLN A 279 -17.11 11.52 -16.58
C GLN A 279 -17.24 12.76 -15.68
N GLY A 280 -18.47 13.24 -15.45
CA GLY A 280 -18.77 14.34 -14.54
C GLY A 280 -18.34 14.04 -13.11
N LEU A 281 -18.72 12.88 -12.56
CA LEU A 281 -18.36 12.42 -11.23
C LEU A 281 -16.85 12.25 -11.06
N GLN A 282 -16.17 11.70 -12.07
CA GLN A 282 -14.71 11.63 -12.09
C GLN A 282 -14.09 13.04 -12.01
N SER A 283 -14.55 13.96 -12.87
CA SER A 283 -14.04 15.34 -12.92
C SER A 283 -14.28 16.08 -11.60
N VAL A 284 -15.41 15.85 -10.94
CA VAL A 284 -15.71 16.40 -9.61
C VAL A 284 -14.76 15.82 -8.56
N ALA A 285 -14.56 14.50 -8.54
CA ALA A 285 -13.66 13.86 -7.58
C ALA A 285 -12.21 14.37 -7.73
N GLU A 286 -11.72 14.50 -8.97
CA GLU A 286 -10.42 15.10 -9.27
C GLU A 286 -10.34 16.56 -8.78
N ALA A 287 -11.37 17.36 -9.06
CA ALA A 287 -11.42 18.75 -8.63
C ALA A 287 -11.41 18.88 -7.10
N LEU A 288 -12.26 18.12 -6.39
CA LEU A 288 -12.31 18.11 -4.93
C LEU A 288 -10.98 17.65 -4.33
N GLY A 289 -10.37 16.61 -4.89
CA GLY A 289 -9.06 16.12 -4.48
C GLY A 289 -7.98 17.20 -4.57
N MET A 290 -7.91 17.90 -5.70
CA MET A 290 -6.95 18.98 -5.92
C MET A 290 -7.21 20.18 -5.00
N LEU A 291 -8.46 20.66 -4.92
CA LEU A 291 -8.84 21.77 -4.06
C LEU A 291 -8.54 21.47 -2.58
N ASN A 292 -8.82 20.24 -2.12
CA ASN A 292 -8.52 19.82 -0.75
C ASN A 292 -7.00 19.74 -0.50
N GLY A 293 -6.23 19.16 -1.41
CA GLY A 293 -4.76 19.08 -1.29
C GLY A 293 -4.12 20.47 -1.17
N ILE A 294 -4.55 21.42 -2.00
CA ILE A 294 -4.07 22.80 -1.96
C ILE A 294 -4.55 23.52 -0.69
N ASN A 295 -5.78 23.27 -0.24
CA ASN A 295 -6.30 23.85 0.99
C ASN A 295 -5.47 23.38 2.20
N GLU A 296 -5.14 22.09 2.30
CA GLU A 296 -4.28 21.57 3.35
C GLU A 296 -2.85 22.13 3.28
N GLY A 297 -2.29 22.27 2.08
CA GLY A 297 -1.01 22.94 1.87
C GLY A 297 -1.03 24.40 2.36
N LEU A 298 -2.08 25.15 2.01
CA LEU A 298 -2.27 26.54 2.44
C LEU A 298 -2.47 26.64 3.96
N LYS A 299 -3.22 25.73 4.58
CA LYS A 299 -3.37 25.67 6.06
C LYS A 299 -2.03 25.46 6.74
N ARG A 300 -1.20 24.53 6.26
CA ARG A 300 0.14 24.29 6.81
C ARG A 300 1.03 25.51 6.64
N PHE A 301 1.02 26.11 5.44
CA PHE A 301 1.81 27.30 5.16
C PHE A 301 1.38 28.50 6.02
N LEU A 302 0.07 28.72 6.19
CA LEU A 302 -0.49 29.74 7.08
C LEU A 302 -0.04 29.57 8.54
N ARG A 303 0.05 28.33 9.04
CA ARG A 303 0.61 28.07 10.38
C ARG A 303 2.07 28.54 10.45
N SER A 304 2.89 28.25 9.44
CA SER A 304 4.27 28.72 9.39
C SER A 304 4.36 30.25 9.38
N VAL A 305 3.55 30.94 8.57
CA VAL A 305 3.52 32.41 8.56
C VAL A 305 3.04 32.97 9.90
N SER A 306 2.04 32.35 10.54
CA SER A 306 1.55 32.74 11.87
C SER A 306 2.64 32.63 12.93
N THR A 307 3.41 31.53 12.95
CA THR A 307 4.56 31.37 13.84
C THR A 307 5.59 32.48 13.63
N VAL A 308 5.93 32.78 12.38
CA VAL A 308 6.87 33.86 12.05
C VAL A 308 6.34 35.24 12.50
N VAL A 309 5.05 35.52 12.34
CA VAL A 309 4.41 36.75 12.84
C VAL A 309 4.47 36.81 14.38
N GLN A 310 4.26 35.69 15.05
CA GLN A 310 4.35 35.61 16.52
C GLN A 310 5.78 35.85 17.00
N GLU A 311 6.79 35.26 16.34
CA GLU A 311 8.20 35.50 16.64
C GLU A 311 8.60 36.96 16.45
N GLN A 312 8.17 37.58 15.35
CA GLN A 312 8.41 39.00 15.10
C GLN A 312 7.90 39.87 16.26
N ARG A 313 6.68 39.59 16.74
CA ARG A 313 6.09 40.32 17.87
C ARG A 313 6.77 40.01 19.19
N ARG A 314 7.05 38.74 19.47
CA ARG A 314 7.63 38.26 20.73
C ARG A 314 9.03 38.83 20.96
N TYR A 315 9.84 38.89 19.91
CA TYR A 315 11.22 39.36 19.98
C TYR A 315 11.40 40.80 19.49
N ASN A 316 10.29 41.52 19.21
CA ASN A 316 10.30 42.89 18.69
C ASN A 316 11.21 43.07 17.46
N LEU A 317 11.15 42.11 16.53
CA LEU A 317 12.00 42.11 15.34
C LEU A 317 11.52 43.17 14.33
N PRO A 318 12.41 43.67 13.45
CA PRO A 318 12.05 44.68 12.45
C PRO A 318 10.88 44.24 11.57
N VAL A 319 10.02 45.19 11.22
CA VAL A 319 8.93 44.99 10.27
C VAL A 319 9.50 44.68 8.89
N THR A 320 9.27 43.46 8.42
CA THR A 320 9.70 42.98 7.10
C THR A 320 8.58 43.08 6.08
N ARG A 321 8.97 43.37 4.83
CA ARG A 321 8.06 43.47 3.69
C ARG A 321 8.15 42.21 2.85
N VAL A 322 6.98 41.75 2.42
CA VAL A 322 6.72 40.59 1.60
C VAL A 322 6.22 41.08 0.25
N GLN A 323 6.81 40.58 -0.83
CA GLN A 323 6.33 40.79 -2.19
C GLN A 323 5.77 39.46 -2.70
N ILE A 324 4.49 39.46 -3.08
CA ILE A 324 3.82 38.26 -3.56
C ILE A 324 4.25 38.00 -5.01
N PRO A 325 4.77 36.80 -5.33
CA PRO A 325 5.14 36.44 -6.69
C PRO A 325 3.93 36.39 -7.63
N PRO A 326 4.09 36.72 -8.93
CA PRO A 326 3.00 36.66 -9.90
C PRO A 326 2.28 35.31 -9.96
N ILE A 327 3.02 34.19 -9.83
CA ILE A 327 2.42 32.85 -9.85
C ILE A 327 1.43 32.65 -8.69
N VAL A 328 1.72 33.20 -7.51
CA VAL A 328 0.87 33.08 -6.32
C VAL A 328 -0.46 33.82 -6.54
N PHE A 329 -0.42 34.99 -7.19
CA PHE A 329 -1.64 35.69 -7.60
C PHE A 329 -2.42 34.91 -8.66
N SER A 330 -1.74 34.40 -9.68
CA SER A 330 -2.37 33.64 -10.77
C SER A 330 -3.12 32.42 -10.25
N VAL A 331 -2.49 31.64 -9.36
CA VAL A 331 -3.10 30.45 -8.75
C VAL A 331 -4.30 30.82 -7.88
N HIS A 332 -4.19 31.85 -7.04
CA HIS A 332 -5.31 32.26 -6.19
C HIS A 332 -6.54 32.78 -6.96
N ASN A 333 -6.37 33.28 -8.19
CA ASN A 333 -7.49 33.69 -9.03
C ASN A 333 -8.25 32.51 -9.63
N ILE A 334 -7.63 31.32 -9.73
CA ILE A 334 -8.26 30.13 -10.33
C ILE A 334 -9.52 29.73 -9.56
N TRP A 335 -9.48 29.72 -8.22
CA TRP A 335 -10.63 29.31 -7.40
C TRP A 335 -11.82 30.26 -7.61
N ARG A 336 -11.56 31.55 -7.75
CA ARG A 336 -12.59 32.55 -8.00
C ARG A 336 -13.22 32.38 -9.38
N GLU A 337 -12.40 32.11 -10.39
CA GLU A 337 -12.86 31.86 -11.77
C GLU A 337 -13.65 30.54 -11.87
N LEU A 338 -13.20 29.50 -11.18
CA LEU A 338 -13.92 28.23 -11.10
C LEU A 338 -15.26 28.45 -10.40
N GLN A 339 -15.25 29.05 -9.22
CA GLN A 339 -16.46 29.34 -8.44
C GLN A 339 -17.48 30.13 -9.26
N ALA A 340 -17.05 31.16 -9.99
CA ALA A 340 -17.95 31.96 -10.82
C ALA A 340 -18.65 31.15 -11.93
N GLN A 341 -18.03 30.07 -12.40
CA GLN A 341 -18.59 29.19 -13.43
C GLN A 341 -19.44 28.06 -12.83
N VAL A 342 -19.17 27.62 -11.60
CA VAL A 342 -19.87 26.48 -10.97
C VAL A 342 -20.96 26.89 -9.98
N LYS A 343 -21.14 28.19 -9.74
CA LYS A 343 -22.07 28.73 -8.73
C LYS A 343 -23.54 28.33 -8.94
N ASP A 344 -23.97 28.11 -10.19
CA ASP A 344 -25.29 27.53 -10.45
C ASP A 344 -25.19 26.01 -10.39
N GLU A 345 -25.20 25.49 -9.17
CA GLU A 345 -25.04 24.06 -8.86
C GLU A 345 -26.13 23.21 -9.53
N ARG A 346 -27.35 23.75 -9.69
CA ARG A 346 -28.45 23.03 -10.35
C ARG A 346 -28.22 22.93 -11.85
N GLN A 347 -27.80 24.03 -12.49
CA GLN A 347 -27.44 24.00 -13.90
C GLN A 347 -26.25 23.06 -14.13
N MET A 348 -25.19 23.19 -13.33
CA MET A 348 -23.99 22.35 -13.47
C MET A 348 -24.32 20.88 -13.21
N GLY A 349 -25.12 20.59 -12.18
CA GLY A 349 -25.62 19.26 -11.85
C GLY A 349 -26.35 18.57 -12.99
N ALA A 350 -27.10 19.31 -13.80
CA ALA A 350 -27.81 18.77 -14.97
C ALA A 350 -26.93 18.67 -16.24
N ASN A 351 -25.73 19.24 -16.25
CA ASN A 351 -24.87 19.34 -17.44
C ASN A 351 -23.44 18.84 -17.14
N PRO A 352 -23.25 17.54 -16.90
CA PRO A 352 -21.96 17.01 -16.48
C PRO A 352 -20.83 17.23 -17.52
N ARG A 353 -21.09 17.14 -18.82
CA ARG A 353 -20.11 17.51 -19.86
C ARG A 353 -19.60 18.95 -19.73
N GLN A 354 -20.52 19.88 -19.44
CA GLN A 354 -20.17 21.29 -19.28
C GLN A 354 -19.28 21.48 -18.06
N PHE A 355 -19.63 20.85 -16.94
CA PHE A 355 -18.83 20.89 -15.73
C PHE A 355 -17.42 20.32 -15.96
N SER A 356 -17.31 19.13 -16.57
CA SER A 356 -16.02 18.50 -16.87
C SER A 356 -15.12 19.40 -17.73
N ALA A 357 -15.69 20.04 -18.76
CA ALA A 357 -14.96 20.99 -19.59
C ALA A 357 -14.50 22.24 -18.82
N ILE A 358 -15.30 22.73 -17.86
CA ILE A 358 -14.93 23.84 -16.99
C ILE A 358 -13.76 23.45 -16.08
N VAL A 359 -13.83 22.29 -15.44
CA VAL A 359 -12.75 21.76 -14.58
C VAL A 359 -11.48 21.57 -15.38
N GLU A 360 -11.53 20.88 -16.51
CA GLU A 360 -10.34 20.60 -17.33
C GLU A 360 -9.64 21.90 -17.75
N ARG A 361 -10.41 22.89 -18.23
CA ARG A 361 -9.90 24.18 -18.70
C ARG A 361 -9.37 25.06 -17.57
N THR A 362 -10.08 25.12 -16.45
CA THR A 362 -9.84 26.11 -15.40
C THR A 362 -8.88 25.59 -14.34
N LEU A 363 -8.92 24.29 -14.06
CA LEU A 363 -8.19 23.62 -13.01
C LEU A 363 -7.07 22.77 -13.59
N THR A 364 -7.39 21.63 -14.22
CA THR A 364 -6.41 20.60 -14.62
C THR A 364 -5.32 21.14 -15.54
N LYS A 365 -5.67 21.90 -16.59
CA LYS A 365 -4.69 22.46 -17.53
C LYS A 365 -3.83 23.58 -16.96
N ARG A 366 -4.28 24.26 -15.90
CA ARG A 366 -3.62 25.44 -15.32
C ARG A 366 -2.86 25.12 -14.04
N LEU A 367 -3.16 23.98 -13.41
CA LEU A 367 -2.55 23.52 -12.18
C LEU A 367 -2.08 22.07 -12.31
N PRO A 368 -1.14 21.79 -13.24
CA PRO A 368 -0.39 20.55 -13.17
C PRO A 368 0.47 20.50 -11.90
N ASP A 369 0.95 19.32 -11.55
CA ASP A 369 1.73 19.09 -10.32
C ASP A 369 2.93 20.04 -10.19
N GLU A 370 3.63 20.33 -11.30
CA GLU A 370 4.76 21.25 -11.30
C GLU A 370 4.35 22.69 -10.95
N ALA A 371 3.17 23.13 -11.38
CA ALA A 371 2.66 24.46 -11.07
C ALA A 371 2.22 24.55 -9.60
N ILE A 372 1.64 23.48 -9.04
CA ILE A 372 1.30 23.40 -7.62
C ILE A 372 2.57 23.42 -6.76
N GLN A 373 3.61 22.68 -7.17
CA GLN A 373 4.90 22.67 -6.50
C GLN A 373 5.55 24.07 -6.54
N ASP A 374 5.67 24.68 -7.72
CA ASP A 374 6.27 26.01 -7.87
C ASP A 374 5.49 27.07 -7.07
N PHE A 375 4.17 26.96 -7.01
CA PHE A 375 3.33 27.82 -6.16
C PHE A 375 3.73 27.75 -4.67
N PHE A 376 3.84 26.56 -4.09
CA PHE A 376 4.24 26.40 -2.68
C PHE A 376 5.71 26.76 -2.44
N GLU A 377 6.60 26.41 -3.36
CA GLU A 377 8.02 26.76 -3.28
C GLU A 377 8.22 28.28 -3.30
N GLN A 378 7.57 28.99 -4.22
CA GLN A 378 7.69 30.44 -4.30
C GLN A 378 7.11 31.14 -3.06
N MET A 379 6.00 30.65 -2.50
CA MET A 379 5.51 31.14 -1.20
C MET A 379 6.54 30.92 -0.07
N GLY A 380 7.17 29.75 -0.02
CA GLY A 380 8.24 29.44 0.95
C GLY A 380 9.47 30.33 0.80
N GLN A 381 9.95 30.52 -0.43
CA GLN A 381 11.08 31.41 -0.73
C GLN A 381 10.80 32.85 -0.31
N VAL A 382 9.57 33.33 -0.52
CA VAL A 382 9.14 34.66 -0.12
C VAL A 382 9.21 34.84 1.40
N LEU A 383 8.73 33.85 2.17
CA LEU A 383 8.83 33.87 3.63
C LEU A 383 10.30 33.84 4.09
N ASN A 384 11.13 32.99 3.49
CA ASN A 384 12.56 32.89 3.79
C ASN A 384 13.32 34.19 3.49
N ARG A 385 13.04 34.84 2.35
CA ARG A 385 13.64 36.14 2.00
C ARG A 385 13.22 37.24 2.97
N ALA A 386 11.94 37.24 3.39
CA ALA A 386 11.44 38.22 4.34
C ALA A 386 12.12 38.10 5.71
N THR A 387 12.37 36.88 6.20
CA THR A 387 12.98 36.63 7.52
C THR A 387 14.50 36.60 7.52
N ALA A 388 15.15 36.60 6.35
CA ALA A 388 16.62 36.57 6.25
C ALA A 388 17.31 37.73 6.99
N SER A 389 16.64 38.89 7.08
CA SER A 389 17.14 40.07 7.79
C SER A 389 17.22 39.91 9.31
N TRP A 390 16.56 38.91 9.89
CA TRP A 390 16.56 38.64 11.33
C TRP A 390 17.67 37.68 11.79
N LYS A 391 18.38 37.05 10.84
CA LYS A 391 19.50 36.12 11.13
C LYS A 391 20.86 36.83 11.27
N LYS A 392 20.85 38.17 11.33
CA LYS A 392 21.99 39.03 11.64
C LYS A 392 21.74 39.68 12.99
#